data_AF-A0AAW4WFG4-F1
#
_entry.id   AF-A0AAW4WFG4-F1
#
_cell.length_a   1.000
_cell.length_b   1.000
_cell.length_c   1.000
_cell.angle_alpha   90.00
_cell.angle_beta   90.00
_cell.angle_gamma   90.00
#
_symmetry.space_group_name_H-M   'P 1'
#
loop_
_entity.id
_entity.type
_entity.pdbx_description
1 polymer ?
#
loop_
_entity_poly.entity_id
_entity_poly.type
_entity_poly.pdbx_seq_one_letter_code
_entity_poly.pdbx_strand_id
1 'polypeptide(L)'
;MDRDIQKTKRLIEAIRKNGFCTKWPYTQYTHYVRNDGIALFDNDFQYPSEALEFVTNLNVECANYKIQEENCQSNCKKYLSRWPILKVGHIRYQVIMFERVN
;
A
#
# COMPACT_ATOMS: atom_id res chain seq x y z
N MET A 1 3.86 9.90 3.87
CA MET A 1 2.72 10.44 3.12
C MET A 1 3.20 11.24 1.92
N ASP A 2 3.86 12.39 2.08
CA ASP A 2 4.38 13.17 0.94
C ASP A 2 5.26 12.36 -0.02
N ARG A 3 6.17 11.55 0.54
CA ARG A 3 7.00 10.64 -0.27
C ARG A 3 6.17 9.68 -1.14
N ASP A 4 5.08 9.15 -0.60
CA ASP A 4 4.21 8.21 -1.30
C ASP A 4 3.40 8.94 -2.38
N ILE A 5 2.88 10.15 -2.08
CA ILE A 5 2.20 11.02 -3.05
C ILE A 5 3.14 11.38 -4.22
N GLN A 6 4.40 11.72 -3.95
CA GLN A 6 5.38 12.03 -5.00
C GLN A 6 5.70 10.81 -5.89
N LYS A 7 5.74 9.60 -5.31
CA LYS A 7 5.89 8.37 -6.10
C LYS A 7 4.67 8.14 -7.00
N THR A 8 3.48 8.29 -6.45
CA THR A 8 2.22 8.17 -7.20
C THR A 8 2.14 9.19 -8.33
N LYS A 9 2.56 10.44 -8.09
CA LYS A 9 2.68 11.47 -9.13
C LYS A 9 3.61 11.04 -10.27
N ARG A 10 4.79 10.50 -9.95
CA ARG A 10 5.74 9.99 -10.98
C ARG A 10 5.15 8.84 -11.79
N LEU A 11 4.40 7.93 -11.14
CA LEU A 11 3.68 6.84 -11.82
C LEU A 11 2.61 7.38 -12.78
N ILE A 12 1.79 8.33 -12.33
CA ILE A 12 0.78 8.99 -13.16
C ILE A 12 1.44 9.66 -14.37
N GLU A 13 2.56 10.38 -14.16
CA GLU A 13 3.29 11.03 -15.26
C GLU A 13 3.85 10.02 -16.27
N ALA A 14 4.36 8.88 -15.82
CA ALA A 14 4.85 7.81 -16.68
C ALA A 14 3.70 7.16 -17.48
N ILE A 15 2.57 6.87 -16.83
CA ILE A 15 1.36 6.34 -17.48
C ILE A 15 0.82 7.35 -18.50
N ARG A 16 0.86 8.65 -18.18
CA ARG A 16 0.45 9.73 -19.08
C ARG A 16 1.25 9.78 -20.37
N LYS A 17 2.56 9.58 -20.29
CA LYS A 17 3.43 9.49 -21.48
C LYS A 17 3.06 8.34 -22.42
N ASN A 18 2.32 7.34 -21.93
CA ASN A 18 1.85 6.19 -22.69
C ASN A 18 0.40 6.35 -23.20
N GLY A 19 -0.11 7.58 -23.26
CA GLY A 19 -1.41 7.88 -23.86
C GLY A 19 -2.61 7.61 -22.94
N PHE A 20 -2.40 7.60 -21.63
CA PHE A 20 -3.47 7.49 -20.64
C PHE A 20 -3.62 8.78 -19.83
N CYS A 21 -4.78 9.04 -19.25
CA CYS A 21 -4.99 10.16 -18.36
C CYS A 21 -5.86 9.74 -17.17
N THR A 22 -5.82 10.52 -16.10
CA THR A 22 -6.70 10.32 -14.94
C THR A 22 -7.20 11.66 -14.45
N LYS A 23 -8.48 11.70 -14.08
CA LYS A 23 -9.09 12.82 -13.34
C LYS A 23 -9.25 12.50 -11.85
N TRP A 24 -8.89 11.28 -11.44
CA TRP A 24 -9.07 10.82 -10.07
C TRP A 24 -8.04 11.48 -9.14
N PRO A 25 -8.46 11.91 -7.93
CA PRO A 25 -7.59 12.62 -7.01
C PRO A 25 -6.53 11.68 -6.41
N TYR A 26 -5.27 11.88 -6.78
CA TYR A 26 -4.15 11.06 -6.31
C TYR A 26 -3.52 11.53 -4.99
N THR A 27 -4.02 12.62 -4.40
CA THR A 27 -3.60 13.11 -3.08
C THR A 27 -4.50 12.59 -1.96
N GLN A 28 -5.60 11.91 -2.32
CA GLN A 28 -6.57 11.35 -1.38
C GLN A 28 -6.28 9.88 -1.12
N TYR A 29 -6.75 9.40 0.03
CA TYR A 29 -6.63 8.01 0.44
C TYR A 29 -7.97 7.46 0.87
N THR A 30 -8.27 6.25 0.45
CA THR A 30 -9.39 5.45 0.94
C THR A 30 -8.90 4.53 2.06
N HIS A 31 -9.68 4.42 3.12
CA HIS A 31 -9.47 3.47 4.21
C HIS A 31 -10.66 2.52 4.27
N TYR A 32 -10.39 1.25 4.52
CA TYR A 32 -11.42 0.26 4.77
C TYR A 32 -11.34 -0.12 6.24
N VAL A 33 -12.44 0.07 6.99
CA VAL A 33 -12.47 -0.16 8.45
C VAL A 33 -12.33 -1.65 8.79
N ARG A 34 -12.73 -2.52 7.86
CA ARG A 34 -12.64 -3.97 8.05
C ARG A 34 -11.24 -4.47 7.72
N ASN A 35 -10.83 -5.55 8.38
CA ASN A 35 -9.58 -6.26 8.05
C ASN A 35 -9.71 -7.11 6.76
N ASP A 36 -10.69 -6.76 5.93
CA ASP A 36 -11.02 -7.41 4.69
C ASP A 36 -10.05 -6.90 3.61
N GLY A 37 -9.24 -7.80 3.04
CA GLY A 37 -8.29 -7.45 1.99
C GLY A 37 -8.98 -7.04 0.69
N ILE A 38 -8.24 -6.37 -0.21
CA ILE A 38 -8.78 -5.94 -1.52
C ILE A 38 -9.29 -7.12 -2.37
N ALA A 39 -8.73 -8.31 -2.15
CA ALA A 39 -9.17 -9.55 -2.79
C ALA A 39 -10.63 -9.94 -2.48
N LEU A 40 -11.24 -9.38 -1.43
CA LEU A 40 -12.68 -9.58 -1.15
C LEU A 40 -13.58 -8.71 -2.03
N PHE A 41 -13.04 -7.66 -2.63
CA PHE A 41 -13.76 -6.75 -3.53
C PHE A 41 -13.41 -6.99 -5.00
N ASP A 42 -12.28 -7.62 -5.26
CA ASP A 42 -11.80 -8.03 -6.57
C ASP A 42 -11.23 -9.45 -6.48
N ASN A 43 -12.05 -10.44 -6.84
CA ASN A 43 -11.68 -11.86 -6.72
C ASN A 43 -10.55 -12.26 -7.68
N ASP A 44 -10.31 -11.48 -8.73
CA ASP A 44 -9.23 -11.72 -9.69
C ASP A 44 -7.91 -11.09 -9.22
N PHE A 45 -7.95 -10.25 -8.18
CA PHE A 45 -6.77 -9.60 -7.64
C PHE A 45 -5.88 -10.60 -6.91
N GLN A 46 -4.69 -10.82 -7.47
CA GLN A 46 -3.62 -11.55 -6.81
C GLN A 46 -2.57 -10.58 -6.26
N TYR A 47 -2.30 -10.69 -4.95
CA TYR A 47 -1.16 -9.98 -4.37
C TYR A 47 0.14 -10.47 -5.00
N PRO A 48 1.05 -9.58 -5.42
CA PRO A 48 2.37 -9.98 -5.90
C PRO A 48 3.09 -10.85 -4.86
N SER A 49 3.61 -12.00 -5.27
CA SER A 49 4.24 -12.99 -4.38
C SER A 49 5.36 -12.38 -3.53
N GLU A 50 6.20 -11.55 -4.14
CA GLU A 50 7.28 -10.83 -3.46
C GLU A 50 6.75 -9.91 -2.34
N ALA A 51 5.63 -9.22 -2.58
CA ALA A 51 5.02 -8.36 -1.58
C ALA A 51 4.39 -9.18 -0.44
N LEU A 52 3.77 -10.32 -0.77
CA LEU A 52 3.20 -11.23 0.22
C LEU A 52 4.30 -11.86 1.10
N GLU A 53 5.38 -12.32 0.49
CA GLU A 53 6.55 -12.86 1.19
C GLU A 53 7.17 -11.81 2.11
N PHE A 54 7.39 -10.59 1.59
CA PHE A 54 7.92 -9.49 2.37
C PHE A 54 7.06 -9.19 3.61
N VAL A 55 5.74 -9.06 3.46
CA VAL A 55 4.82 -8.80 4.57
C VAL A 55 4.78 -9.98 5.54
N THR A 56 4.86 -11.22 5.04
CA THR A 56 4.89 -12.43 5.87
C THR A 56 6.15 -12.45 6.74
N ASN A 57 7.32 -12.24 6.14
CA ASN A 57 8.60 -12.18 6.85
C ASN A 57 8.61 -11.06 7.89
N LEU A 58 8.11 -9.87 7.51
CA LEU A 58 7.99 -8.74 8.41
C LEU A 58 7.05 -9.04 9.59
N ASN A 59 5.95 -9.77 9.34
CA ASN A 59 4.99 -10.21 10.35
C ASN A 59 5.55 -11.29 11.29
N VAL A 60 6.45 -12.14 10.81
CA VAL A 60 7.21 -13.12 11.62
C VAL A 60 8.24 -12.40 12.49
N GLU A 61 9.09 -11.56 11.89
CA GLU A 61 10.17 -10.85 12.59
C GLU A 61 9.63 -9.83 13.61
N CYS A 62 8.51 -9.19 13.29
CA CYS A 62 7.86 -8.24 14.19
C CYS A 62 6.72 -8.91 15.00
N ALA A 63 6.69 -10.24 15.18
CA ALA A 63 5.63 -10.95 15.94
C ALA A 63 5.43 -10.46 17.39
N ASN A 64 6.49 -9.94 18.05
CA ASN A 64 6.39 -9.30 19.37
C ASN A 64 5.45 -8.07 19.36
N TYR A 65 5.25 -7.43 18.20
CA TYR A 65 4.26 -6.35 17.98
C TYR A 65 2.83 -6.80 18.25
N LYS A 66 2.48 -8.03 17.86
CA LYS A 66 1.10 -8.55 18.04
C LYS A 66 0.74 -8.76 19.50
N ILE A 67 1.73 -9.09 20.31
CA ILE A 67 1.55 -9.45 21.72
C ILE A 67 1.46 -8.18 22.58
N GLN A 68 2.25 -7.15 22.23
CA GLN A 68 2.37 -5.94 23.06
C GLN A 68 1.51 -4.77 22.58
N GLU A 69 0.93 -4.82 21.37
CA GLU A 69 0.18 -3.71 20.74
C GLU A 69 0.95 -2.37 20.64
N GLU A 70 2.23 -2.34 20.98
CA GLU A 70 3.11 -1.18 20.91
C GLU A 70 3.89 -1.13 19.59
N ASN A 71 4.26 0.09 19.14
CA ASN A 71 5.01 0.31 17.91
C ASN A 71 6.35 -0.47 17.89
N CYS A 72 6.63 -1.23 16.82
CA CYS A 72 7.83 -2.06 16.70
C CYS A 72 9.17 -1.32 16.97
N GLN A 73 9.88 -1.63 18.06
CA GLN A 73 11.22 -1.07 18.30
C GLN A 73 12.20 -1.27 17.11
N SER A 74 13.36 -0.58 17.19
CA SER A 74 14.47 -0.40 16.23
C SER A 74 14.73 -1.51 15.19
N ASN A 75 14.42 -2.77 15.49
CA ASN A 75 14.55 -3.91 14.58
C ASN A 75 13.75 -3.74 13.27
N CYS A 76 12.50 -3.26 13.34
CA CYS A 76 11.67 -3.04 12.14
C CYS A 76 12.17 -1.79 11.34
N LYS A 77 12.84 -0.82 12.00
CA LYS A 77 13.45 0.38 11.36
C LYS A 77 14.65 0.04 10.46
N LYS A 78 15.33 -1.08 10.73
CA LYS A 78 16.45 -1.57 9.89
C LYS A 78 15.98 -2.00 8.49
N TYR A 79 14.78 -2.59 8.41
CA TYR A 79 14.21 -3.11 7.16
C TYR A 79 13.31 -2.09 6.45
N LEU A 80 12.72 -1.19 7.21
CA LEU A 80 11.83 -0.16 6.70
C LEU A 80 12.26 1.19 7.26
N SER A 81 12.48 2.18 6.39
CA SER A 81 12.70 3.58 6.83
C SER A 81 11.45 4.22 7.47
N ARG A 82 10.43 3.41 7.79
CA ARG A 82 9.12 3.78 8.33
C ARG A 82 8.54 2.63 9.16
N TRP A 83 7.59 2.96 10.03
CA TRP A 83 6.80 1.98 10.76
C TRP A 83 5.86 1.23 9.79
N PRO A 84 5.90 -0.11 9.73
CA PRO A 84 4.97 -0.85 8.89
C PRO A 84 3.56 -0.86 9.45
N ILE A 85 2.59 -0.82 8.55
CA ILE A 85 1.19 -1.04 8.87
C ILE A 85 0.93 -2.53 8.66
N LEU A 86 0.71 -3.26 9.76
CA LEU A 86 0.53 -4.72 9.75
C LEU A 86 -0.93 -5.15 9.90
N LYS A 87 -1.86 -4.22 10.16
CA LYS A 87 -3.31 -4.47 10.19
C LYS A 87 -3.93 -3.95 8.90
N VAL A 88 -4.72 -4.80 8.23
CA VAL A 88 -5.36 -4.47 6.95
C VAL A 88 -6.26 -3.24 7.08
N GLY A 89 -7.03 -3.12 8.18
CA GLY A 89 -7.90 -1.96 8.41
C GLY A 89 -7.18 -0.62 8.60
N HIS A 90 -5.85 -0.64 8.74
CA HIS A 90 -5.03 0.57 8.83
C HIS A 90 -4.34 0.92 7.50
N ILE A 91 -4.45 0.05 6.47
CA ILE A 91 -3.88 0.30 5.14
C ILE A 91 -4.64 1.44 4.48
N ARG A 92 -3.90 2.35 3.86
CA ARG A 92 -4.41 3.47 3.08
C ARG A 92 -4.19 3.20 1.61
N TYR A 93 -5.27 3.15 0.85
CA TYR A 93 -5.25 2.86 -0.58
C TYR A 93 -5.35 4.16 -1.38
N GLN A 94 -4.55 4.27 -2.44
CA GLN A 94 -4.76 5.24 -3.51
C GLN A 94 -5.32 4.47 -4.70
N VAL A 95 -6.61 4.65 -4.97
CA VAL A 95 -7.29 4.01 -6.10
C VAL A 95 -7.43 5.05 -7.19
N ILE A 96 -6.81 4.80 -8.34
CA ILE A 96 -6.70 5.75 -9.43
C ILE A 96 -7.07 5.02 -10.72
N MET A 97 -8.14 5.45 -11.36
CA MET A 97 -8.56 4.95 -12.65
C MET A 97 -7.88 5.75 -13.77
N PHE A 98 -7.41 5.05 -14.80
CA PHE A 98 -6.85 5.66 -15.99
C PHE A 98 -7.73 5.38 -17.21
N GLU A 99 -7.88 6.37 -18.06
CA GLU A 99 -8.59 6.29 -19.33
C GLU A 99 -7.58 6.51 -20.46
N ARG A 100 -7.75 5.82 -21.59
CA ARG A 100 -6.90 6.07 -22.76
C ARG A 100 -7.33 7.38 -23.41
N VAL A 101 -6.36 8.23 -23.73
CA VAL A 101 -6.59 9.44 -24.52
C VAL A 101 -6.77 8.98 -25.97
N ASN A 102 -7.97 9.22 -26.52
CA ASN A 102 -8.25 9.01 -27.94
C ASN A 102 -7.44 9.98 -28.81
#